data_AF-A0A957XMT8-F1
#
_entry.id   AF-A0A957XMT8-F1
#
_cell.length_a   1.000
_cell.length_b   1.000
_cell.length_c   1.000
_cell.angle_alpha   90.00
_cell.angle_beta   90.00
_cell.angle_gamma   90.00
#
_symmetry.space_group_name_H-M   'P 1'
#
loop_
_entity.id
_entity.type
_entity.pdbx_description
1 polymer ?
#
loop_
_entity_poly.entity_id
_entity_poly.type
_entity_poly.pdbx_seq_one_letter_code
_entity_poly.pdbx_strand_id
1 'polypeptide(L)'
;MVWRKNEVQPDALLRLDAELGGHSRVTDDDYLEGPPELVVEIAASSAAYDMHVKRRVYARSGVQEYGVIQAYEQRIDWFVLCGGVYESLEADEAGIIRSDVFPGLWLNTTALWSGDLAAVPATLQAGLQTVDHKSFVDGLQA
;
A
#
# COMPACT_ATOMS: atom_id res chain seq x y z
N MET A 1 15.47 4.29 25.75
CA MET A 1 13.99 4.39 25.70
C MET A 1 13.58 5.22 24.47
N VAL A 2 13.81 4.68 23.25
CA VAL A 2 13.65 5.43 21.96
C VAL A 2 12.63 4.75 21.02
N TRP A 3 12.17 3.54 21.34
CA TRP A 3 11.34 2.69 20.48
C TRP A 3 9.88 3.16 20.30
N ARG A 4 9.31 3.91 21.27
CA ARG A 4 7.90 4.33 21.25
C ARG A 4 7.53 5.38 20.18
N LYS A 5 8.49 6.00 19.50
CA LYS A 5 8.19 7.12 18.56
C LYS A 5 7.76 6.68 17.16
N ASN A 6 7.96 5.41 16.80
CA ASN A 6 7.69 4.90 15.44
C ASN A 6 6.78 3.65 15.44
N GLU A 7 6.17 3.31 16.57
CA GLU A 7 5.18 2.23 16.65
C GLU A 7 3.83 2.79 16.18
N VAL A 8 3.35 2.29 15.05
CA VAL A 8 2.10 2.70 14.41
C VAL A 8 1.29 1.46 14.06
N GLN A 9 -0.02 1.56 14.20
CA GLN A 9 -0.95 0.51 13.79
C GLN A 9 -1.68 1.00 12.54
N PRO A 10 -1.35 0.45 11.36
CA PRO A 10 -2.06 0.77 10.13
C PRO A 10 -3.42 0.07 10.09
N ASP A 11 -4.36 0.62 9.33
CA ASP A 11 -5.67 -0.03 9.11
C ASP A 11 -5.54 -1.30 8.26
N ALA A 12 -4.62 -1.29 7.28
CA ALA A 12 -4.22 -2.47 6.52
C ALA A 12 -2.74 -2.39 6.11
N LEU A 13 -2.13 -3.55 5.96
CA LEU A 13 -0.79 -3.70 5.40
C LEU A 13 -0.73 -4.94 4.51
N LEU A 14 0.18 -4.89 3.53
CA LEU A 14 0.57 -6.05 2.74
C LEU A 14 2.09 -6.15 2.78
N ARG A 15 2.59 -7.34 3.08
CA ARG A 15 4.02 -7.62 3.19
C ARG A 15 4.40 -8.90 2.48
N LEU A 16 5.63 -8.96 2.02
CA LEU A 16 6.30 -10.20 1.66
C LEU A 16 6.87 -10.84 2.93
N ASP A 17 6.93 -12.17 2.95
CA ASP A 17 7.69 -12.87 3.97
C ASP A 17 9.20 -12.60 3.80
N ALA A 18 9.92 -12.52 4.92
CA ALA A 18 11.36 -12.25 4.90
C ALA A 18 12.15 -13.30 4.08
N GLU A 19 11.65 -14.55 4.04
CA GLU A 19 12.20 -15.63 3.21
C GLU A 19 12.04 -15.37 1.70
N LEU A 20 11.07 -14.53 1.32
CA LEU A 20 10.79 -14.11 -0.06
C LEU A 20 11.35 -12.71 -0.37
N GLY A 21 12.26 -12.20 0.48
CA GLY A 21 12.89 -10.88 0.30
C GLY A 21 12.12 -9.71 0.92
N GLY A 22 11.06 -9.98 1.71
CA GLY A 22 10.32 -8.93 2.43
C GLY A 22 11.16 -8.23 3.50
N HIS A 23 10.84 -6.96 3.77
CA HIS A 23 11.59 -6.12 4.71
C HIS A 23 11.09 -6.19 6.15
N SER A 24 10.03 -6.95 6.42
CA SER A 24 9.43 -7.10 7.74
C SER A 24 9.27 -8.55 8.16
N ARG A 25 9.22 -8.77 9.49
CA ARG A 25 8.94 -10.08 10.11
C ARG A 25 8.04 -9.93 11.31
N VAL A 26 7.24 -10.95 11.60
CA VAL A 26 6.48 -11.05 12.85
C VAL A 26 7.41 -11.63 13.92
N THR A 27 7.46 -11.00 15.07
CA THR A 27 8.26 -11.46 16.22
C THR A 27 7.48 -12.48 17.06
N ASP A 28 8.17 -13.16 17.98
CA ASP A 28 7.54 -14.12 18.91
C ASP A 28 6.49 -13.47 19.84
N ASP A 29 6.55 -12.14 20.01
CA ASP A 29 5.59 -11.34 20.79
C ASP A 29 4.45 -10.78 19.90
N ASP A 30 4.25 -11.33 18.70
CA ASP A 30 3.24 -10.91 17.70
C ASP A 30 3.37 -9.45 17.20
N TYR A 31 4.55 -8.84 17.32
CA TYR A 31 4.83 -7.52 16.78
C TYR A 31 5.41 -7.60 15.37
N LEU A 32 5.05 -6.66 14.50
CA LEU A 32 5.71 -6.49 13.21
C LEU A 32 7.00 -5.66 13.40
N GLU A 33 8.15 -6.25 13.07
CA GLU A 33 9.44 -5.56 13.03
C GLU A 33 9.87 -5.34 11.58
N GLY A 34 10.25 -4.10 11.25
CA GLY A 34 10.59 -3.68 9.89
C GLY A 34 9.39 -3.12 9.11
N PRO A 35 9.63 -2.38 8.01
CA PRO A 35 8.56 -1.82 7.19
C PRO A 35 7.90 -2.93 6.34
N PRO A 36 6.57 -3.01 6.29
CA PRO A 36 5.91 -3.73 5.21
C PRO A 36 6.10 -2.98 3.88
N GLU A 37 5.93 -3.70 2.79
CA GLU A 37 6.01 -3.14 1.44
C GLU A 37 4.88 -2.13 1.18
N LEU A 38 3.66 -2.41 1.64
CA LEU A 38 2.50 -1.53 1.49
C LEU A 38 1.79 -1.28 2.83
N VAL A 39 1.45 -0.02 3.09
CA VAL A 39 0.53 0.40 4.16
C VAL A 39 -0.66 1.15 3.58
N VAL A 40 -1.85 0.88 4.10
CA VAL A 40 -3.08 1.61 3.77
C VAL A 40 -3.75 2.14 5.04
N GLU A 41 -4.19 3.41 4.99
CA GLU A 41 -4.94 4.08 6.05
C GLU A 41 -6.31 4.54 5.50
N ILE A 42 -7.35 4.45 6.33
CA ILE A 42 -8.71 4.91 6.03
C ILE A 42 -8.99 6.15 6.89
N ALA A 43 -9.02 7.30 6.23
CA ALA A 43 -9.35 8.57 6.87
C ALA A 43 -10.83 8.91 6.62
N ALA A 44 -11.56 9.19 7.69
CA ALA A 44 -12.92 9.72 7.57
C ALA A 44 -12.92 11.14 6.99
N SER A 45 -11.90 11.94 7.25
CA SER A 45 -11.73 13.28 6.66
C SER A 45 -10.26 13.59 6.43
N SER A 46 -9.98 14.62 5.62
CA SER A 46 -8.63 15.10 5.32
C SER A 46 -7.91 15.75 6.52
N ALA A 47 -7.94 15.17 7.73
CA ALA A 47 -7.21 15.62 8.90
C ALA A 47 -5.69 15.57 8.64
N ALA A 48 -5.22 16.56 7.89
CA ALA A 48 -3.94 16.59 7.21
C ALA A 48 -2.77 16.47 8.21
N TYR A 49 -2.98 16.94 9.45
CA TYR A 49 -1.95 16.90 10.47
C TYR A 49 -1.52 15.48 10.84
N ASP A 50 -2.46 14.57 11.08
CA ASP A 50 -2.14 13.16 11.43
C ASP A 50 -1.56 12.43 10.21
N MET A 51 -2.14 12.67 9.02
CA MET A 51 -1.65 12.12 7.76
C MET A 51 -0.21 12.53 7.44
N HIS A 52 0.16 13.79 7.66
CA HIS A 52 1.52 14.28 7.42
C HIS A 52 2.54 13.66 8.38
N VAL A 53 2.16 13.42 9.64
CA VAL A 53 3.02 12.78 10.64
C VAL A 53 3.25 11.32 10.26
N LYS A 54 2.17 10.55 10.02
CA LYS A 54 2.23 9.14 9.61
C LYS A 54 3.00 8.96 8.30
N ARG A 55 2.69 9.74 7.27
CA ARG A 55 3.41 9.72 5.98
C ARG A 55 4.92 9.88 6.18
N ARG A 56 5.36 10.81 7.04
CA ARG A 56 6.79 11.01 7.30
C ARG A 56 7.39 9.88 8.13
N VAL A 57 6.64 9.25 9.03
CA VAL A 57 7.09 8.05 9.76
C VAL A 57 7.30 6.91 8.78
N TYR A 58 6.29 6.59 7.95
CA TYR A 58 6.36 5.51 6.97
C TYR A 58 7.51 5.70 5.96
N ALA A 59 7.70 6.92 5.43
CA ALA A 59 8.81 7.21 4.52
C ALA A 59 10.18 6.98 5.17
N ARG A 60 10.37 7.42 6.42
CA ARG A 60 11.63 7.21 7.16
C ARG A 60 11.85 5.76 7.54
N SER A 61 10.78 5.01 7.76
CA SER A 61 10.84 3.58 8.06
C SER A 61 11.10 2.73 6.82
N GLY A 62 10.90 3.27 5.61
CA GLY A 62 11.17 2.56 4.36
C GLY A 62 9.98 1.77 3.80
N VAL A 63 8.75 2.12 4.19
CA VAL A 63 7.54 1.57 3.55
C VAL A 63 7.54 2.01 2.09
N GLN A 64 7.42 1.05 1.17
CA GLN A 64 7.64 1.30 -0.26
C GLN A 64 6.42 1.97 -0.90
N GLU A 65 5.21 1.56 -0.49
CA GLU A 65 3.96 2.17 -0.93
C GLU A 65 3.06 2.56 0.23
N TYR A 66 2.39 3.69 0.09
CA TYR A 66 1.48 4.23 1.09
C TYR A 66 0.18 4.73 0.45
N GLY A 67 -0.94 4.08 0.78
CA GLY A 67 -2.27 4.46 0.34
C GLY A 67 -3.08 5.15 1.44
N VAL A 68 -3.80 6.21 1.11
CA VAL A 68 -4.77 6.84 2.00
C VAL A 68 -6.13 6.95 1.33
N ILE A 69 -7.12 6.26 1.89
CA ILE A 69 -8.52 6.32 1.46
C ILE A 69 -9.21 7.41 2.26
N GLN A 70 -9.61 8.49 1.60
CA GLN A 70 -10.37 9.60 2.19
C GLN A 70 -11.85 9.40 1.89
N ALA A 71 -12.56 8.81 2.85
CA ALA A 71 -13.91 8.30 2.65
C ALA A 71 -14.94 9.41 2.37
N TYR A 72 -14.83 10.58 3.01
CA TYR A 72 -15.76 11.69 2.78
C TYR A 72 -15.47 12.43 1.47
N GLU A 73 -14.20 12.59 1.13
CA GLU A 73 -13.76 13.26 -0.09
C GLU A 73 -13.84 12.36 -1.34
N GLN A 74 -14.15 11.07 -1.17
CA GLN A 74 -14.15 10.06 -2.24
C GLN A 74 -12.86 10.09 -3.07
N ARG A 75 -11.72 10.16 -2.36
CA ARG A 75 -10.38 10.27 -2.96
C ARG A 75 -9.46 9.21 -2.40
N ILE A 76 -8.58 8.70 -3.26
CA ILE A 76 -7.46 7.85 -2.84
C ILE A 76 -6.19 8.58 -3.20
N ASP A 77 -5.36 8.86 -2.20
CA ASP A 77 -4.00 9.31 -2.42
C ASP A 77 -3.07 8.10 -2.30
N TRP A 78 -2.38 7.72 -3.37
CA TRP A 78 -1.41 6.63 -3.36
C TRP A 78 -0.02 7.17 -3.60
N PHE A 79 0.97 6.66 -2.87
CA PHE A 79 2.33 7.14 -2.92
C PHE A 79 3.34 6.01 -3.04
N VAL A 80 4.43 6.26 -3.77
CA VAL A 80 5.59 5.36 -3.93
C VAL A 80 6.83 6.04 -3.36
N LEU A 81 7.66 5.29 -2.63
CA LEU A 81 8.86 5.80 -1.99
C LEU A 81 10.03 5.89 -2.98
N CYS A 82 10.36 7.10 -3.42
CA CYS A 82 11.47 7.41 -4.31
C CYS A 82 12.56 8.18 -3.55
N GLY A 83 13.72 7.56 -3.33
CA GLY A 83 14.86 8.23 -2.69
C GLY A 83 14.58 8.76 -1.27
N GLY A 84 13.69 8.10 -0.53
CA GLY A 84 13.28 8.49 0.83
C GLY A 84 12.17 9.54 0.89
N VAL A 85 11.60 9.92 -0.25
CA VAL A 85 10.46 10.83 -0.35
C VAL A 85 9.33 10.14 -1.10
N TYR A 86 8.09 10.37 -0.65
CA TYR A 86 6.92 9.83 -1.33
C TYR A 86 6.51 10.69 -2.52
N GLU A 87 6.42 10.07 -3.70
CA GLU A 87 5.85 10.62 -4.92
C GLU A 87 4.44 10.08 -5.13
N SER A 88 3.54 10.87 -5.75
CA SER A 88 2.16 10.43 -6.01
C SER A 88 2.12 9.43 -7.16
N LEU A 89 1.37 8.35 -6.95
CA LEU A 89 1.01 7.38 -7.97
C LEU A 89 -0.47 7.59 -8.34
N GLU A 90 -0.67 8.21 -9.50
CA GLU A 90 -2.00 8.55 -9.99
C GLU A 90 -2.68 7.35 -10.66
N ALA A 91 -4.00 7.35 -10.62
CA ALA A 91 -4.79 6.42 -11.43
C ALA A 91 -4.58 6.70 -12.92
N ASP A 92 -4.64 5.65 -13.75
CA ASP A 92 -4.58 5.80 -15.20
C ASP A 92 -5.89 6.37 -15.80
N GLU A 93 -5.95 6.45 -17.13
CA GLU A 93 -7.13 6.90 -17.87
C GLU A 93 -8.38 6.03 -17.61
N ALA A 94 -8.22 4.79 -17.16
CA ALA A 94 -9.30 3.89 -16.77
C ALA A 94 -9.69 4.02 -15.28
N GLY A 95 -9.07 4.95 -14.55
CA GLY A 95 -9.33 5.14 -13.11
C GLY A 95 -8.71 4.05 -12.24
N ILE A 96 -7.68 3.34 -12.72
CA ILE A 96 -7.04 2.24 -12.02
C ILE A 96 -5.67 2.68 -11.50
N ILE A 97 -5.47 2.57 -10.19
CA ILE A 97 -4.15 2.64 -9.56
C ILE A 97 -3.52 1.25 -9.66
N ARG A 98 -2.26 1.18 -10.10
CA ARG A 98 -1.51 -0.07 -10.21
C ARG A 98 -0.26 0.02 -9.35
N SER A 99 -0.14 -0.87 -8.36
CA SER A 99 1.05 -0.93 -7.50
C SER A 99 2.33 -1.19 -8.32
N ASP A 100 3.40 -0.48 -7.99
CA ASP A 100 4.75 -0.66 -8.53
C ASP A 100 5.47 -1.82 -7.83
N VAL A 101 5.21 -1.99 -6.53
CA VAL A 101 5.84 -3.01 -5.67
C VAL A 101 5.17 -4.37 -5.80
N PHE A 102 3.85 -4.38 -6.02
CA PHE A 102 3.07 -5.60 -6.22
C PHE A 102 2.45 -5.61 -7.62
N PRO A 103 3.20 -6.01 -8.67
CA PRO A 103 2.65 -6.17 -10.00
C PRO A 103 1.39 -7.02 -9.99
N GLY A 104 0.30 -6.50 -10.54
CA GLY A 104 -1.01 -7.13 -10.54
C GLY A 104 -1.97 -6.71 -9.41
N LEU A 105 -1.48 -6.01 -8.38
CA LEU A 105 -2.34 -5.35 -7.40
C LEU A 105 -2.91 -4.06 -8.03
N TRP A 106 -4.12 -4.19 -8.58
CA TRP A 106 -4.83 -3.11 -9.26
C TRP A 106 -6.07 -2.70 -8.48
N LEU A 107 -6.21 -1.39 -8.24
CA LEU A 107 -7.33 -0.80 -7.53
C LEU A 107 -8.15 0.10 -8.46
N ASN A 108 -9.38 -0.32 -8.76
CA ASN A 108 -10.32 0.46 -9.55
C ASN A 108 -10.97 1.53 -8.67
N THR A 109 -10.44 2.74 -8.71
CA THR A 109 -10.90 3.87 -7.88
C THR A 109 -12.30 4.32 -8.29
N THR A 110 -12.58 4.30 -9.60
CA THR A 110 -13.87 4.76 -10.13
C THR A 110 -14.99 3.80 -9.73
N ALA A 111 -14.75 2.49 -9.82
CA ALA A 111 -15.68 1.46 -9.36
C ALA A 111 -15.91 1.52 -7.84
N LEU A 112 -14.83 1.73 -7.07
CA LEU A 112 -14.94 1.85 -5.62
C LEU A 112 -15.90 2.97 -5.22
N TRP A 113 -15.74 4.16 -5.81
CA TRP A 113 -16.54 5.33 -5.45
C TRP A 113 -17.95 5.33 -6.07
N SER A 114 -18.14 4.68 -7.22
CA SER A 114 -19.48 4.50 -7.81
C SER A 114 -20.32 3.42 -7.14
N GLY A 115 -19.72 2.63 -6.24
CA GLY A 115 -20.39 1.51 -5.56
C GLY A 115 -20.48 0.23 -6.41
N ASP A 116 -19.74 0.16 -7.52
CA ASP A 116 -19.61 -1.07 -8.32
C ASP A 116 -18.61 -2.04 -7.67
N LEU A 117 -19.06 -2.67 -6.59
CA LEU A 117 -18.26 -3.62 -5.82
C LEU A 117 -17.94 -4.91 -6.59
N ALA A 118 -18.56 -5.17 -7.75
CA ALA A 118 -18.22 -6.31 -8.60
C ALA A 118 -17.03 -5.99 -9.51
N ALA A 119 -16.93 -4.75 -9.99
CA ALA A 119 -15.81 -4.32 -10.83
C ALA A 119 -14.48 -4.25 -10.08
N VAL A 120 -14.47 -3.90 -8.78
CA VAL A 120 -13.24 -3.84 -7.97
C VAL A 120 -12.48 -5.19 -7.94
N PRO A 121 -13.06 -6.32 -7.50
CA PRO A 121 -12.38 -7.61 -7.51
C PRO A 121 -12.14 -8.13 -8.94
N ALA A 122 -12.99 -7.78 -9.92
CA ALA A 122 -12.75 -8.14 -11.32
C ALA A 122 -11.49 -7.45 -11.89
N THR A 123 -11.27 -6.16 -11.57
CA THR A 123 -10.06 -5.43 -11.93
C THR A 123 -8.82 -6.04 -11.27
N LEU A 124 -8.90 -6.39 -9.98
CA LEU A 124 -7.82 -7.10 -9.29
C LEU A 124 -7.50 -8.44 -9.97
N GLN A 125 -8.54 -9.24 -10.25
CA GLN A 125 -8.36 -10.53 -10.94
C GLN A 125 -7.68 -10.36 -12.29
N ALA A 126 -8.04 -9.32 -13.07
CA ALA A 126 -7.37 -9.03 -14.33
C ALA A 126 -5.87 -8.72 -14.13
N GLY A 127 -5.52 -7.93 -13.11
CA GLY A 127 -4.13 -7.63 -12.75
C GLY A 127 -3.33 -8.88 -12.38
N LEU A 128 -3.91 -9.76 -11.57
CA LEU A 128 -3.29 -11.03 -11.17
C LEU A 128 -3.08 -12.02 -12.32
N GLN A 129 -3.75 -11.85 -13.47
CA GLN A 129 -3.56 -12.68 -14.67
C GLN A 129 -2.49 -12.12 -15.63
N THR A 130 -1.86 -11.00 -15.29
CA THR A 130 -0.83 -10.40 -16.15
C THR A 130 0.48 -11.18 -16.14
N VAL A 131 1.26 -11.03 -17.22
CA VAL A 131 2.62 -11.59 -17.31
C VAL A 131 3.55 -10.98 -16.26
N ASP A 132 3.36 -9.71 -15.92
CA ASP A 132 4.17 -9.02 -14.91
C ASP A 132 3.92 -9.61 -13.51
N HIS A 133 2.65 -9.87 -13.15
CA HIS A 133 2.33 -10.57 -11.90
C HIS A 133 2.93 -11.97 -11.87
N LYS A 134 2.80 -12.73 -12.97
CA LYS A 134 3.41 -14.06 -13.06
C LYS A 134 4.93 -14.00 -12.88
N SER A 135 5.60 -13.07 -13.56
CA SER A 135 7.06 -12.90 -13.47
C SER A 135 7.49 -12.50 -12.06
N PHE A 136 6.71 -11.66 -11.40
CA PHE A 136 6.90 -11.30 -10.00
C PHE A 136 6.82 -12.54 -9.09
N VAL A 137 5.76 -13.35 -9.20
CA VAL A 137 5.59 -14.57 -8.40
C VAL A 137 6.70 -15.58 -8.68
N ASP A 138 7.04 -15.82 -9.94
CA ASP A 138 8.13 -16.71 -10.34
C ASP A 138 9.47 -16.24 -9.73
N GLY A 139 9.68 -14.92 -9.64
CA GLY A 139 10.86 -14.31 -9.02
C GLY A 139 10.92 -14.45 -7.49
N LEU A 140 9.78 -14.58 -6.80
CA LEU A 140 9.75 -14.83 -5.35
C LEU A 140 10.11 -16.27 -4.99
N GLN A 141 9.98 -17.21 -5.93
CA GLN A 141 10.21 -18.64 -5.71
C GLN A 141 11.64 -19.11 -6.08
N ALA A 142 12.47 -18.19 -6.60
CA ALA A 142 13.82 -18.47 -7.09
C ALA A 142 14.89 -18.29 -5.99
#